data_AF-A0A7K4C970-F1
#
_entry.id   AF-A0A7K4C970-F1
#
_cell.length_a   1.000
_cell.length_b   1.000
_cell.length_c   1.000
_cell.angle_alpha   90.00
_cell.angle_beta   90.00
_cell.angle_gamma   90.00
#
_symmetry.space_group_name_H-M   'P 1'
#
loop_
_entity.id
_entity.type
_entity.pdbx_description
1 polymer ?
#
loop_
_entity_poly.entity_id
_entity_poly.type
_entity_poly.pdbx_seq_one_letter_code
_entity_poly.pdbx_strand_id
1 'polypeptide(L)'
;MTEISPDSQKRQDAWRLVILFGIVAALGDVVYEGGRSVAGPFLFTLGASAFTVAFVAGFGEFAGYAIRIVTGYLADRSKQYWLFVIAGYLMIGAIPLLVLAGSWEAAALLLIAERIGKAVRSPSKDAILSHTTTSIGRGWGFGIHEALDQIGAVAGPLLFVGALAASGNYQSGFALLAIPFVLLIAALALAWRSMPDPLAFESGEHHEGTHPGISGNRRHLHLYAVFTALTMAGFIVFPLLAFHYKALGIIPDAEIPVFYAIAMGVDAVAALIIGRAYDRYGTRVLFLVPVIGILIPLVAFSPAYPFALAGA
;
A
#
# COMPACT_ATOMS: atom_id res chain seq x y z
N MET A 1 17.66 25.97 31.66
CA MET A 1 17.60 25.69 30.21
C MET A 1 18.72 24.71 29.91
N THR A 2 18.41 23.42 29.87
CA THR A 2 19.38 22.36 29.58
C THR A 2 19.59 22.34 28.07
N GLU A 3 20.77 22.77 27.60
CA GLU A 3 21.15 22.64 26.19
C GLU A 3 21.15 21.16 25.81
N ILE A 4 20.25 20.79 24.91
CA ILE A 4 20.16 19.46 24.33
C ILE A 4 21.38 19.30 23.40
N SER A 5 22.19 18.26 23.61
CA SER A 5 23.34 17.99 22.74
C SER A 5 22.91 17.86 21.27
N PRO A 6 23.76 18.24 20.30
CA PRO A 6 23.44 18.19 18.87
C PRO A 6 22.94 16.81 18.40
N ASP A 7 23.47 15.72 18.97
CA ASP A 7 23.06 14.35 18.64
C ASP A 7 21.67 14.00 19.19
N SER A 8 21.31 14.51 20.38
CA SER A 8 19.96 14.33 20.92
C SER A 8 18.90 15.11 20.13
N GLN A 9 19.25 16.28 19.57
CA GLN A 9 18.36 17.07 18.71
C GLN A 9 18.10 16.34 17.39
N LYS A 10 19.16 15.86 16.71
CA LYS A 10 19.03 15.05 15.48
C LYS A 10 18.18 13.81 15.69
N ARG A 11 18.34 13.10 16.81
CA ARG A 11 17.54 11.92 17.14
C ARG A 11 16.07 12.28 17.37
N GLN A 12 15.77 13.41 18.00
CA GLN A 12 14.40 13.87 18.22
C GLN A 12 13.71 14.25 16.90
N ASP A 13 14.43 14.94 16.01
CA ASP A 13 13.89 15.33 14.71
C ASP A 13 13.69 14.13 13.79
N ALA A 14 14.59 13.14 13.85
CA ALA A 14 14.39 11.86 13.19
C ALA A 14 13.15 11.12 13.70
N TRP A 15 12.91 11.13 15.02
CA TRP A 15 11.72 10.49 15.61
C TRP A 15 10.43 11.17 15.16
N ARG A 16 10.43 12.50 15.17
CA ARG A 16 9.30 13.30 14.67
C ARG A 16 9.02 12.95 13.21
N LEU A 17 10.05 12.83 12.39
CA LEU A 17 9.87 12.52 10.98
C LEU A 17 9.33 11.10 10.75
N VAL A 18 9.85 10.10 11.45
CA VAL A 18 9.34 8.71 11.39
C VAL A 18 7.85 8.67 11.76
N ILE A 19 7.47 9.37 12.83
CA ILE A 19 6.07 9.44 13.28
C ILE A 19 5.20 10.17 12.25
N LEU A 20 5.65 11.31 11.72
CA LEU A 20 4.90 12.07 10.72
C LEU A 20 4.72 11.26 9.42
N PHE A 21 5.76 10.60 8.92
CA PHE A 21 5.63 9.72 7.76
C PHE A 21 4.75 8.50 8.05
N GLY A 22 4.80 7.95 9.27
CA GLY A 22 3.88 6.90 9.70
C GLY A 22 2.41 7.37 9.70
N ILE A 23 2.13 8.57 10.19
CA ILE A 23 0.78 9.17 10.14
C ILE A 23 0.35 9.41 8.69
N VAL A 24 1.23 9.97 7.86
CA VAL A 24 0.95 10.20 6.43
C VAL A 24 0.67 8.89 5.71
N ALA A 25 1.45 7.84 5.98
CA ALA A 25 1.25 6.54 5.35
C ALA A 25 -0.03 5.86 5.84
N ALA A 26 -0.29 5.83 7.15
CA ALA A 26 -1.54 5.33 7.73
C ALA A 26 -2.79 6.03 7.17
N LEU A 27 -2.80 7.37 7.09
CA LEU A 27 -3.91 8.12 6.49
C LEU A 27 -4.07 7.84 4.99
N GLY A 28 -2.95 7.56 4.30
CA GLY A 28 -2.96 7.15 2.90
C GLY A 28 -3.63 5.81 2.73
N ASP A 29 -3.20 4.83 3.54
CA ASP A 29 -3.75 3.48 3.60
C ASP A 29 -5.24 3.49 3.90
N VAL A 30 -5.70 4.32 4.84
CA VAL A 30 -7.14 4.53 5.09
C VAL A 30 -7.89 4.87 3.79
N VAL A 31 -7.35 5.78 2.97
CA VAL A 31 -7.99 6.23 1.75
C VAL A 31 -7.94 5.16 0.66
N TYR A 32 -6.75 4.69 0.29
CA TYR A 32 -6.64 3.83 -0.88
C TYR A 32 -7.07 2.39 -0.60
N GLU A 33 -6.90 1.86 0.63
CA GLU A 33 -7.41 0.53 1.00
C GLU A 33 -8.92 0.55 1.19
N GLY A 34 -9.48 1.64 1.75
CA GLY A 34 -10.92 1.86 1.76
C GLY A 34 -11.53 1.92 0.36
N GLY A 35 -10.86 2.56 -0.60
CA GLY A 35 -11.28 2.54 -2.01
C GLY A 35 -11.11 1.16 -2.66
N ARG A 36 -10.01 0.47 -2.37
CA ARG A 36 -9.70 -0.85 -2.97
C ARG A 36 -10.68 -1.92 -2.52
N SER A 37 -11.12 -1.89 -1.27
CA SER A 37 -12.06 -2.85 -0.70
C SER A 37 -13.44 -2.84 -1.37
N VAL A 38 -13.78 -1.78 -2.11
CA VAL A 38 -15.05 -1.65 -2.84
C VAL A 38 -14.90 -1.47 -4.34
N ALA A 39 -13.68 -1.39 -4.87
CA ALA A 39 -13.43 -1.04 -6.27
C ALA A 39 -14.17 -1.96 -7.26
N GLY A 40 -14.16 -3.27 -7.01
CA GLY A 40 -14.88 -4.25 -7.83
C GLY A 40 -16.40 -4.06 -7.83
N PRO A 41 -17.05 -4.13 -6.65
CA PRO A 41 -18.47 -3.86 -6.49
C PRO A 41 -18.92 -2.53 -7.08
N PHE A 42 -18.12 -1.47 -6.90
CA PHE A 42 -18.42 -0.15 -7.45
C PHE A 42 -18.37 -0.14 -8.98
N LEU A 43 -17.30 -0.70 -9.57
CA LEU A 43 -17.20 -0.82 -11.03
C LEU A 43 -18.33 -1.67 -11.62
N PHE A 44 -18.76 -2.74 -10.92
CA PHE A 44 -19.95 -3.52 -11.32
C PHE A 44 -21.20 -2.66 -11.40
N THR A 45 -21.46 -1.81 -10.38
CA THR A 45 -22.63 -0.91 -10.41
C THR A 45 -22.59 0.12 -11.55
N LEU A 46 -21.40 0.41 -12.09
CA LEU A 46 -21.20 1.29 -13.24
C LEU A 46 -21.20 0.54 -14.58
N GLY A 47 -21.54 -0.76 -14.58
CA GLY A 47 -21.67 -1.58 -15.78
C GLY A 47 -20.38 -2.27 -16.25
N ALA A 48 -19.31 -2.27 -15.45
CA ALA A 48 -18.08 -2.99 -15.80
C ALA A 48 -18.31 -4.51 -15.79
N SER A 49 -17.62 -5.22 -16.69
CA SER A 49 -17.56 -6.67 -16.68
C SER A 49 -16.50 -7.18 -15.68
N ALA A 50 -16.56 -8.47 -15.31
CA ALA A 50 -15.52 -9.11 -14.51
C ALA A 50 -14.12 -8.98 -15.15
N PHE A 51 -14.03 -9.14 -16.47
CA PHE A 51 -12.80 -8.94 -17.23
C PHE A 51 -12.28 -7.51 -17.08
N THR A 52 -13.16 -6.51 -17.22
CA THR A 52 -12.81 -5.10 -17.06
C THR A 52 -12.26 -4.83 -15.66
N VAL A 53 -12.92 -5.31 -14.61
CA VAL A 53 -12.46 -5.13 -13.22
C VAL A 53 -11.10 -5.77 -12.99
N ALA A 54 -10.91 -7.01 -13.45
CA ALA A 54 -9.63 -7.71 -13.35
C ALA A 54 -8.52 -6.97 -14.12
N PHE A 55 -8.83 -6.50 -15.33
CA PHE A 55 -7.89 -5.76 -16.16
C PHE A 55 -7.49 -4.44 -15.51
N VAL A 56 -8.44 -3.63 -15.04
CA VAL A 56 -8.15 -2.34 -14.39
C VAL A 56 -7.27 -2.54 -13.15
N ALA A 57 -7.60 -3.52 -12.30
CA ALA A 57 -6.82 -3.82 -11.11
C ALA A 57 -5.41 -4.34 -11.46
N GLY A 58 -5.30 -5.31 -12.37
CA GLY A 58 -4.02 -5.90 -12.78
C GLY A 58 -3.14 -4.94 -13.58
N PHE A 59 -3.71 -4.17 -14.49
CA PHE A 59 -3.01 -3.14 -15.24
C PHE A 59 -2.53 -2.01 -14.32
N GLY A 60 -3.32 -1.59 -13.34
CA GLY A 60 -2.91 -0.62 -12.33
C GLY A 60 -1.67 -1.08 -11.56
N GLU A 61 -1.62 -2.34 -11.13
CA GLU A 61 -0.43 -2.94 -10.50
C GLU A 61 0.77 -2.96 -11.46
N PHE A 62 0.57 -3.45 -12.68
CA PHE A 62 1.63 -3.47 -13.70
C PHE A 62 2.21 -2.08 -13.97
N ALA A 63 1.34 -1.09 -14.21
CA ALA A 63 1.73 0.30 -14.44
C ALA A 63 2.47 0.86 -13.22
N GLY A 64 1.99 0.56 -12.01
CA GLY A 64 2.64 0.94 -10.77
C GLY A 64 4.08 0.43 -10.68
N TYR A 65 4.31 -0.87 -10.88
CA TYR A 65 5.67 -1.42 -10.83
C TYR A 65 6.57 -0.91 -11.95
N ALA A 66 6.06 -0.78 -13.17
CA ALA A 66 6.83 -0.26 -14.31
C ALA A 66 7.27 1.19 -14.09
N ILE A 67 6.35 2.04 -13.62
CA ILE A 67 6.62 3.46 -13.35
C ILE A 67 7.57 3.62 -12.16
N ARG A 68 7.49 2.75 -11.14
CA ARG A 68 8.37 2.79 -9.96
C ARG A 68 9.86 2.77 -10.33
N ILE A 69 10.23 2.00 -11.37
CA ILE A 69 11.62 1.95 -11.86
C ILE A 69 12.05 3.31 -12.41
N VAL A 70 11.18 3.95 -13.19
CA VAL A 70 11.44 5.24 -13.82
C VAL A 70 11.48 6.36 -12.79
N THR A 71 10.51 6.40 -11.88
CA THR A 71 10.40 7.46 -10.85
C THR A 71 11.53 7.38 -9.83
N GLY A 72 11.98 6.16 -9.48
CA GLY A 72 13.18 5.97 -8.65
C GLY A 72 14.43 6.58 -9.29
N TYR A 73 14.70 6.24 -10.55
CA TYR A 73 15.83 6.81 -11.29
C TYR A 73 15.75 8.34 -11.42
N LEU A 74 14.57 8.88 -11.73
CA LEU A 74 14.37 10.33 -11.86
C LEU A 74 14.53 11.06 -10.51
N ALA A 75 14.02 10.49 -9.42
CA ALA A 75 14.18 11.03 -8.07
C ALA A 75 15.65 11.08 -7.66
N ASP A 76 16.40 9.99 -7.84
CA ASP A 76 17.82 9.92 -7.49
C ASP A 76 18.66 10.89 -8.33
N ARG A 77 18.34 11.03 -9.62
CA ARG A 77 19.05 11.93 -10.55
C ARG A 77 18.78 13.41 -10.24
N SER A 78 17.53 13.75 -9.95
CA SER A 78 17.12 15.14 -9.66
C SER A 78 17.39 15.56 -8.22
N LYS A 79 17.51 14.60 -7.30
CA LYS A 79 17.56 14.80 -5.84
C LYS A 79 16.33 15.52 -5.27
N GLN A 80 15.24 15.62 -6.04
CA GLN A 80 14.00 16.29 -5.66
C GLN A 80 13.00 15.34 -5.00
N TYR A 81 13.41 14.57 -3.99
CA TYR A 81 12.57 13.52 -3.39
C TYR A 81 11.19 14.02 -2.92
N TRP A 82 11.13 15.22 -2.33
CA TRP A 82 9.86 15.81 -1.90
C TRP A 82 8.88 16.09 -3.03
N LEU A 83 9.35 16.40 -4.25
CA LEU A 83 8.48 16.61 -5.40
C LEU A 83 7.71 15.32 -5.72
N PHE A 84 8.41 14.19 -5.78
CA PHE A 84 7.82 12.88 -6.06
C PHE A 84 6.92 12.39 -4.91
N VAL A 85 7.35 12.59 -3.66
CA VAL A 85 6.52 12.28 -2.49
C VAL A 85 5.21 13.06 -2.53
N ILE A 86 5.27 14.39 -2.69
CA ILE A 86 4.08 15.24 -2.71
C ILE A 86 3.17 14.92 -3.89
N ALA A 87 3.74 14.79 -5.10
CA ALA A 87 2.97 14.45 -6.29
C ALA A 87 2.23 13.12 -6.13
N GLY A 88 2.93 12.07 -5.67
CA GLY A 88 2.33 10.75 -5.51
C GLY A 88 1.31 10.66 -4.36
N TYR A 89 1.44 11.48 -3.31
CA TYR A 89 0.42 11.58 -2.27
C TYR A 89 -0.81 12.38 -2.70
N LEU A 90 -0.64 13.45 -3.48
CA LEU A 90 -1.77 14.20 -4.06
C LEU A 90 -2.65 13.33 -4.96
N MET A 91 -2.05 12.38 -5.68
CA MET A 91 -2.78 11.42 -6.52
C MET A 91 -3.70 10.46 -5.74
N ILE A 92 -3.52 10.30 -4.41
CA ILE A 92 -4.50 9.57 -3.57
C ILE A 92 -5.87 10.24 -3.61
N GLY A 93 -5.92 11.55 -3.88
CA GLY A 93 -7.17 12.31 -4.06
C GLY A 93 -8.05 11.78 -5.20
N ALA A 94 -7.51 10.95 -6.10
CA ALA A 94 -8.29 10.24 -7.09
C ALA A 94 -9.37 9.33 -6.47
N ILE A 95 -9.14 8.80 -5.26
CA ILE A 95 -10.09 7.90 -4.60
C ILE A 95 -11.34 8.64 -4.10
N PRO A 96 -11.27 9.74 -3.33
CA PRO A 96 -12.46 10.52 -3.00
C PRO A 96 -13.20 11.07 -4.22
N LEU A 97 -12.47 11.39 -5.30
CA LEU A 97 -13.06 11.86 -6.56
C LEU A 97 -13.93 10.79 -7.27
N LEU A 98 -13.84 9.51 -6.88
CA LEU A 98 -14.75 8.46 -7.38
C LEU A 98 -16.22 8.76 -7.06
N VAL A 99 -16.51 9.65 -6.09
CA VAL A 99 -17.86 10.16 -5.85
C VAL A 99 -18.52 10.77 -7.10
N LEU A 100 -17.71 11.31 -8.02
CA LEU A 100 -18.14 11.94 -9.26
C LEU A 100 -18.14 10.98 -10.47
N ALA A 101 -17.73 9.71 -10.28
CA ALA A 101 -17.62 8.77 -11.38
C ALA A 101 -19.01 8.30 -11.82
N GLY A 102 -19.46 8.79 -12.98
CA GLY A 102 -20.71 8.37 -13.63
C GLY A 102 -20.59 7.18 -14.58
N SER A 103 -19.38 6.68 -14.81
CA SER A 103 -19.12 5.52 -15.68
C SER A 103 -17.91 4.73 -15.19
N TRP A 104 -17.81 3.45 -15.57
CA TRP A 104 -16.72 2.60 -15.13
C TRP A 104 -15.37 3.03 -15.72
N GLU A 105 -15.35 3.66 -16.89
CA GLU A 105 -14.13 4.19 -17.52
C GLU A 105 -13.53 5.32 -16.67
N ALA A 106 -14.38 6.26 -16.22
CA ALA A 106 -13.95 7.35 -15.35
C ALA A 106 -13.43 6.81 -14.02
N ALA A 107 -14.13 5.83 -13.43
CA ALA A 107 -13.68 5.17 -12.21
C ALA A 107 -12.35 4.42 -12.40
N ALA A 108 -12.18 3.73 -13.52
CA ALA A 108 -10.94 3.02 -13.85
C ALA A 108 -9.75 3.97 -13.96
N LEU A 109 -9.91 5.12 -14.62
CA LEU A 109 -8.86 6.13 -14.72
C LEU A 109 -8.42 6.65 -13.34
N LEU A 110 -9.36 6.91 -12.44
CA LEU A 110 -9.08 7.35 -11.08
C LEU A 110 -8.36 6.27 -10.26
N LEU A 111 -8.81 5.02 -10.35
CA LEU A 111 -8.17 3.88 -9.68
C LEU A 111 -6.74 3.66 -10.19
N ILE A 112 -6.51 3.76 -11.50
CA ILE A 112 -5.17 3.64 -12.09
C ILE A 112 -4.30 4.84 -11.68
N ALA A 113 -4.85 6.06 -11.65
CA ALA A 113 -4.13 7.25 -11.21
C ALA A 113 -3.63 7.09 -9.76
N GLU A 114 -4.43 6.53 -8.85
CA GLU A 114 -3.97 6.23 -7.49
C GLU A 114 -2.76 5.27 -7.51
N ARG A 115 -2.81 4.20 -8.31
CA ARG A 115 -1.71 3.21 -8.42
C ARG A 115 -0.43 3.84 -8.95
N ILE A 116 -0.54 4.70 -9.95
CA ILE A 116 0.57 5.50 -10.46
C ILE A 116 1.10 6.41 -9.35
N GLY A 117 0.23 7.05 -8.57
CA GLY A 117 0.60 7.87 -7.42
C GLY A 117 1.45 7.11 -6.40
N LYS A 118 1.11 5.86 -6.09
CA LYS A 118 1.92 4.99 -5.21
C LYS A 118 3.31 4.76 -5.79
N ALA A 119 3.41 4.47 -7.08
CA ALA A 119 4.69 4.29 -7.76
C ALA A 119 5.56 5.56 -7.80
N VAL A 120 4.94 6.73 -7.89
CA VAL A 120 5.64 8.03 -7.88
C VAL A 120 6.20 8.32 -6.49
N ARG A 121 5.43 8.13 -5.41
CA ARG A 121 5.88 8.46 -4.05
C ARG A 121 6.83 7.43 -3.43
N SER A 122 6.62 6.12 -3.69
CA SER A 122 7.29 5.06 -2.93
C SER A 122 8.82 5.13 -2.93
N PRO A 123 9.53 5.21 -4.07
CA PRO A 123 11.00 5.24 -4.06
C PRO A 123 11.56 6.41 -3.24
N SER A 124 10.96 7.59 -3.40
CA SER A 124 11.40 8.80 -2.69
C SER A 124 11.04 8.77 -1.20
N LYS A 125 9.85 8.24 -0.85
CA LYS A 125 9.45 8.03 0.56
C LYS A 125 10.43 7.09 1.25
N ASP A 126 10.72 5.94 0.61
CA ASP A 126 11.56 4.89 1.15
C ASP A 126 13.01 5.39 1.32
N ALA A 127 13.52 6.17 0.35
CA ALA A 127 14.82 6.82 0.46
C ALA A 127 14.88 7.74 1.68
N ILE A 128 13.95 8.71 1.80
CA ILE A 128 13.89 9.64 2.94
C ILE A 128 13.85 8.87 4.28
N LEU A 129 12.95 7.89 4.42
CA LEU A 129 12.78 7.13 5.66
C LEU A 129 14.02 6.30 6.01
N SER A 130 14.71 5.73 5.01
CA SER A 130 15.94 4.94 5.25
C SER A 130 17.07 5.77 5.86
N HIS A 131 17.19 7.05 5.46
CA HIS A 131 18.17 7.96 6.05
C HIS A 131 17.80 8.31 7.50
N THR A 132 16.53 8.60 7.75
CA THR A 132 16.02 8.99 9.06
C THR A 132 16.16 7.88 10.11
N THR A 133 15.83 6.64 9.73
CA THR A 133 15.80 5.48 10.65
C THR A 133 17.19 5.01 11.09
N THR A 134 18.27 5.42 10.41
CA THR A 134 19.65 5.07 10.80
C THR A 134 20.01 5.63 12.19
N SER A 135 19.47 6.79 12.57
CA SER A 135 19.74 7.43 13.87
C SER A 135 18.96 6.85 15.06
N ILE A 136 17.98 5.97 14.81
CA ILE A 136 17.03 5.46 15.82
C ILE A 136 17.11 3.93 15.97
N GLY A 137 17.68 3.25 14.97
CA GLY A 137 17.66 1.81 14.82
C GLY A 137 16.70 1.40 13.71
N ARG A 138 17.25 0.94 12.59
CA ARG A 138 16.49 0.66 11.35
C ARG A 138 15.28 -0.25 11.59
N GLY A 139 15.48 -1.41 12.23
CA GLY A 139 14.40 -2.39 12.44
C GLY A 139 13.23 -1.86 13.29
N TRP A 140 13.52 -1.06 14.32
CA TRP A 140 12.47 -0.49 15.18
C TRP A 140 11.71 0.63 14.49
N GLY A 141 12.42 1.52 13.78
CA GLY A 141 11.80 2.60 13.01
C GLY A 141 10.89 2.08 11.88
N PHE A 142 11.35 1.09 11.12
CA PHE A 142 10.53 0.43 10.10
C PHE A 142 9.36 -0.36 10.72
N GLY A 143 9.56 -1.02 11.86
CA GLY A 143 8.50 -1.77 12.54
C GLY A 143 7.34 -0.88 13.01
N ILE A 144 7.63 0.31 13.54
CA ILE A 144 6.58 1.29 13.91
C ILE A 144 5.85 1.81 12.67
N HIS A 145 6.58 2.11 11.59
CA HIS A 145 5.99 2.56 10.35
C HIS A 145 5.03 1.51 9.78
N GLU A 146 5.47 0.26 9.70
CA GLU A 146 4.66 -0.86 9.23
C GLU A 146 3.41 -1.07 10.09
N ALA A 147 3.53 -0.98 11.41
CA ALA A 147 2.37 -1.11 12.31
C ALA A 147 1.32 0.00 12.06
N LEU A 148 1.76 1.23 11.78
CA LEU A 148 0.87 2.34 11.44
C LEU A 148 0.20 2.14 10.08
N ASP A 149 0.93 1.65 9.08
CA ASP A 149 0.41 1.30 7.75
C ASP A 149 -0.72 0.26 7.89
N GLN A 150 -0.49 -0.82 8.63
CA GLN A 150 -1.49 -1.87 8.86
C GLN A 150 -2.74 -1.36 9.59
N ILE A 151 -2.60 -0.43 10.53
CA ILE A 151 -3.77 0.22 11.16
C ILE A 151 -4.60 0.95 10.11
N GLY A 152 -3.95 1.70 9.21
CA GLY A 152 -4.63 2.40 8.12
C GLY A 152 -5.33 1.44 7.16
N ALA A 153 -4.65 0.35 6.79
CA ALA A 153 -5.14 -0.66 5.87
C ALA A 153 -6.40 -1.39 6.36
N VAL A 154 -6.55 -1.56 7.67
CA VAL A 154 -7.76 -2.12 8.28
C VAL A 154 -8.82 -1.03 8.52
N ALA A 155 -8.41 0.16 8.96
CA ALA A 155 -9.34 1.24 9.27
C ALA A 155 -10.07 1.80 8.03
N GLY A 156 -9.41 1.87 6.88
CA GLY A 156 -10.00 2.34 5.62
C GLY A 156 -11.25 1.56 5.18
N PRO A 157 -11.14 0.24 4.99
CA PRO A 157 -12.28 -0.60 4.64
C PRO A 157 -13.40 -0.53 5.69
N LEU A 158 -13.07 -0.52 6.98
CA LEU A 158 -14.06 -0.41 8.06
C LEU A 158 -14.78 0.95 8.08
N LEU A 159 -14.10 2.04 7.75
CA LEU A 159 -14.74 3.34 7.54
C LEU A 159 -15.73 3.27 6.36
N PHE A 160 -15.37 2.55 5.29
CA PHE A 160 -16.26 2.32 4.16
C PHE A 160 -17.48 1.46 4.54
N VAL A 161 -17.31 0.44 5.39
CA VAL A 161 -18.43 -0.35 5.97
C VAL A 161 -19.43 0.59 6.65
N GLY A 162 -18.94 1.48 7.52
CA GLY A 162 -19.81 2.43 8.23
C GLY A 162 -20.59 3.35 7.28
N ALA A 163 -19.95 3.83 6.22
CA ALA A 163 -20.59 4.66 5.20
C ALA A 163 -21.66 3.91 4.41
N LEU A 164 -21.38 2.67 4.00
CA LEU A 164 -22.34 1.82 3.29
C LEU A 164 -23.50 1.40 4.19
N ALA A 165 -23.24 1.05 5.45
CA ALA A 165 -24.29 0.69 6.41
C ALA A 165 -25.23 1.88 6.71
N ALA A 166 -24.70 3.11 6.73
CA ALA A 166 -25.49 4.31 7.02
C ALA A 166 -26.31 4.82 5.82
N SER A 167 -25.80 4.69 4.59
CA SER A 167 -26.41 5.32 3.41
C SER A 167 -26.87 4.36 2.31
N GLY A 168 -26.37 3.12 2.31
CA GLY A 168 -26.56 2.16 1.22
C GLY A 168 -25.84 2.52 -0.09
N ASN A 169 -24.98 3.54 -0.12
CA ASN A 169 -24.42 4.06 -1.36
C ASN A 169 -22.89 4.25 -1.34
N TYR A 170 -22.19 3.83 -2.39
CA TYR A 170 -20.72 3.91 -2.47
C TYR A 170 -20.19 5.35 -2.48
N GLN A 171 -20.93 6.28 -3.09
CA GLN A 171 -20.57 7.69 -3.15
C GLN A 171 -20.39 8.28 -1.76
N SER A 172 -21.17 7.84 -0.77
CA SER A 172 -21.01 8.29 0.62
C SER A 172 -19.66 7.87 1.21
N GLY A 173 -19.19 6.65 0.90
CA GLY A 173 -17.92 6.12 1.36
C GLY A 173 -16.76 6.87 0.72
N PHE A 174 -16.79 7.08 -0.61
CA PHE A 174 -15.77 7.90 -1.27
C PHE A 174 -15.75 9.34 -0.76
N ALA A 175 -16.91 9.95 -0.50
CA ALA A 175 -16.99 11.27 0.12
C ALA A 175 -16.41 11.27 1.54
N LEU A 176 -16.67 10.24 2.35
CA LEU A 176 -16.12 10.10 3.69
C LEU A 176 -14.59 9.99 3.67
N LEU A 177 -14.02 9.28 2.68
CA LEU A 177 -12.58 9.17 2.48
C LEU A 177 -11.90 10.52 2.13
N ALA A 178 -12.66 11.56 1.77
CA ALA A 178 -12.09 12.90 1.61
C ALA A 178 -11.54 13.45 2.94
N ILE A 179 -12.13 13.07 4.08
CA ILE A 179 -11.67 13.51 5.41
C ILE A 179 -10.25 13.01 5.71
N PRO A 180 -9.95 11.70 5.71
CA PRO A 180 -8.59 11.21 5.90
C PRO A 180 -7.63 11.69 4.81
N PHE A 181 -8.09 11.92 3.57
CA PHE A 181 -7.26 12.52 2.53
C PHE A 181 -6.83 13.97 2.86
N VAL A 182 -7.74 14.82 3.34
CA VAL A 182 -7.38 16.19 3.77
C VAL A 182 -6.41 16.15 4.95
N LEU A 183 -6.64 15.25 5.92
CA LEU A 183 -5.73 15.05 7.04
C LEU A 183 -4.35 14.55 6.58
N LEU A 184 -4.30 13.68 5.56
CA LEU A 184 -3.07 13.22 4.93
C LEU A 184 -2.28 14.39 4.33
N ILE A 185 -2.94 15.27 3.58
CA ILE A 185 -2.28 16.44 2.98
C ILE A 185 -1.77 17.40 4.06
N ALA A 186 -2.55 17.60 5.13
CA ALA A 186 -2.11 18.40 6.27
C ALA A 186 -0.87 17.78 6.97
N ALA A 187 -0.90 16.48 7.26
CA ALA A 187 0.21 15.75 7.86
C ALA A 187 1.46 15.77 6.95
N LEU A 188 1.27 15.66 5.64
CA LEU A 188 2.33 15.72 4.65
C LEU A 188 2.97 17.11 4.59
N ALA A 189 2.17 18.17 4.63
CA ALA A 189 2.66 19.54 4.70
C ALA A 189 3.46 19.79 6.00
N LEU A 190 3.04 19.20 7.12
CA LEU A 190 3.77 19.25 8.39
C LEU A 190 5.10 18.48 8.31
N ALA A 191 5.11 17.29 7.70
CA ALA A 191 6.32 16.50 7.48
C ALA A 191 7.33 17.26 6.61
N TRP A 192 6.88 17.83 5.50
CA TRP A 192 7.70 18.62 4.60
C TRP A 192 8.30 19.87 5.28
N ARG A 193 7.49 20.61 6.04
CA ARG A 193 7.97 21.79 6.78
C ARG A 193 8.96 21.43 7.89
N SER A 194 8.78 20.28 8.53
CA SER A 194 9.67 19.83 9.61
C SER A 194 11.04 19.43 9.09
N MET A 195 11.13 18.98 7.82
CA MET A 195 12.40 18.55 7.23
C MET A 195 12.43 18.79 5.71
N PRO A 196 12.66 20.04 5.27
CA PRO A 196 12.65 20.39 3.85
C PRO A 196 13.81 19.76 3.07
N ASP A 197 14.92 19.45 3.73
CA ASP A 197 16.10 18.82 3.14
C ASP A 197 16.39 17.46 3.82
N PRO A 198 15.84 16.35 3.29
CA PRO A 198 16.11 15.02 3.80
C PRO A 198 17.58 14.59 3.68
N LEU A 199 18.30 15.18 2.71
CA LEU A 199 19.68 14.84 2.41
C LEU A 199 20.66 15.47 3.41
N ALA A 200 20.21 16.40 4.24
CA ALA A 200 20.99 16.91 5.36
C ALA A 200 21.47 15.78 6.31
N PHE A 201 20.76 14.63 6.35
CA PHE A 201 21.16 13.46 7.13
C PHE A 201 22.23 12.59 6.45
N GLU A 202 22.53 12.80 5.16
CA GLU A 202 23.64 12.14 4.46
C GLU A 202 25.01 12.68 4.91
N SER A 203 25.06 13.91 5.45
CA SER A 203 26.30 14.69 5.68
C SER A 203 27.27 14.15 6.74
N GLY A 204 27.01 12.99 7.35
CA GLY A 204 27.84 12.41 8.42
C GLY A 204 28.59 11.13 8.08
N GLU A 205 28.13 10.34 7.10
CA GLU A 205 28.73 9.04 6.80
C GLU A 205 28.71 8.82 5.28
N HIS A 206 29.68 9.41 4.60
CA HIS A 206 30.25 8.74 3.43
C HIS A 206 30.92 7.47 3.92
N HIS A 207 30.14 6.44 4.20
CA HIS A 207 30.64 5.11 4.00
C HIS A 207 30.86 4.99 2.48
N GLU A 208 32.09 5.27 2.06
CA GLU A 208 32.77 4.51 1.00
C GLU A 208 32.85 3.02 1.38
N GLY A 209 31.77 2.47 1.94
CA GLY A 209 31.49 1.06 1.86
C GLY A 209 31.24 0.85 0.39
N THR A 210 32.25 0.32 -0.30
CA THR A 210 32.07 -0.60 -1.40
C THR A 210 30.68 -1.20 -1.25
N HIS A 211 29.69 -0.70 -2.00
CA HIS A 211 28.53 -1.53 -2.28
C HIS A 211 29.19 -2.83 -2.74
N PRO A 212 29.03 -3.96 -2.03
CA PRO A 212 29.50 -5.21 -2.57
C PRO A 212 28.68 -5.31 -3.84
N GLY A 213 29.29 -4.91 -4.96
CA GLY A 213 28.60 -4.76 -6.24
C GLY A 213 27.88 -6.07 -6.39
N ILE A 214 26.55 -6.01 -6.54
CA ILE A 214 25.65 -7.16 -6.41
C ILE A 214 26.22 -8.27 -7.30
N SER A 215 27.10 -9.07 -6.71
CA SER A 215 27.68 -10.29 -7.22
C SER A 215 26.76 -11.42 -6.79
N GLY A 216 25.52 -11.07 -6.43
CA GLY A 216 24.39 -11.95 -6.48
C GLY A 216 24.41 -12.62 -7.83
N ASN A 217 24.73 -13.92 -7.79
CA ASN A 217 24.75 -14.81 -8.93
C ASN A 217 23.54 -14.49 -9.82
N ARG A 218 23.77 -13.97 -11.03
CA ARG A 218 22.67 -13.57 -11.95
C ARG A 218 21.65 -14.69 -12.09
N ARG A 219 22.12 -15.94 -12.04
CA ARG A 219 21.26 -17.13 -12.02
C ARG A 219 20.28 -17.16 -10.85
N HIS A 220 20.70 -16.85 -9.62
CA HIS A 220 19.80 -16.80 -8.46
C HIS A 220 18.77 -15.69 -8.59
N LEU A 221 19.17 -14.51 -9.10
CA LEU A 221 18.23 -13.43 -9.36
C LEU A 221 17.19 -13.84 -10.42
N HIS A 222 17.63 -14.45 -11.53
CA HIS A 222 16.72 -14.95 -12.56
C HIS A 222 15.79 -16.05 -12.03
N LEU A 223 16.30 -17.00 -11.26
CA LEU A 223 15.48 -18.06 -10.64
C LEU A 223 14.45 -17.47 -9.68
N TYR A 224 14.85 -16.50 -8.86
CA TYR A 224 13.94 -15.80 -7.96
C TYR A 224 12.88 -15.01 -8.74
N ALA A 225 13.27 -14.31 -9.81
CA ALA A 225 12.34 -13.58 -10.66
C ALA A 225 11.33 -14.51 -11.35
N VAL A 226 11.77 -15.65 -11.89
CA VAL A 226 10.89 -16.66 -12.48
C VAL A 226 9.98 -17.28 -11.42
N PHE A 227 10.50 -17.61 -10.24
CA PHE A 227 9.71 -18.13 -9.12
C PHE A 227 8.60 -17.15 -8.72
N THR A 228 8.93 -15.87 -8.53
CA THR A 228 7.96 -14.83 -8.19
C THR A 228 6.95 -14.63 -9.32
N ALA A 229 7.39 -14.58 -10.58
CA ALA A 229 6.50 -14.45 -11.73
C ALA A 229 5.49 -15.60 -11.83
N LEU A 230 5.94 -16.85 -11.63
CA LEU A 230 5.07 -18.03 -11.63
C LEU A 230 4.15 -18.07 -10.41
N THR A 231 4.63 -17.65 -9.24
CA THR A 231 3.82 -17.59 -8.01
C THR A 231 2.73 -16.53 -8.12
N MET A 232 3.02 -15.42 -8.80
CA MET A 232 2.05 -14.36 -9.08
C MET A 232 1.16 -14.66 -10.29
N ALA A 233 1.52 -15.65 -11.11
CA ALA A 233 0.67 -16.12 -12.21
C ALA A 233 -0.57 -16.81 -11.64
N GLY A 234 -1.73 -16.17 -11.78
CA GLY A 234 -2.98 -16.62 -11.17
C GLY A 234 -3.28 -15.98 -9.81
N PHE A 235 -2.49 -14.98 -9.39
CA PHE A 235 -2.83 -14.18 -8.22
C PHE A 235 -4.17 -13.45 -8.46
N ILE A 236 -5.10 -13.64 -7.54
CA ILE A 236 -6.42 -13.02 -7.61
C ILE A 236 -6.34 -11.66 -6.95
N VAL A 237 -6.57 -10.62 -7.74
CA VAL A 237 -6.75 -9.27 -7.22
C VAL A 237 -8.09 -9.17 -6.51
N PHE A 238 -8.10 -8.65 -5.28
CA PHE A 238 -9.32 -8.53 -4.49
C PHE A 238 -10.51 -7.84 -5.20
N PRO A 239 -10.33 -6.79 -6.03
CA PRO A 239 -11.43 -6.21 -6.78
C PRO A 239 -12.22 -7.23 -7.64
N LEU A 240 -11.56 -8.24 -8.21
CA LEU A 240 -12.25 -9.29 -8.95
C LEU A 240 -13.07 -10.20 -8.03
N LEU A 241 -12.53 -10.53 -6.86
CA LEU A 241 -13.21 -11.34 -5.85
C LEU A 241 -14.45 -10.60 -5.30
N ALA A 242 -14.27 -9.34 -4.94
CA ALA A 242 -15.34 -8.46 -4.48
C ALA A 242 -16.43 -8.25 -5.56
N PHE A 243 -16.04 -8.14 -6.83
CA PHE A 243 -16.98 -8.13 -7.96
C PHE A 243 -17.83 -9.41 -7.97
N HIS A 244 -17.20 -10.58 -7.82
CA HIS A 244 -17.90 -11.87 -7.82
C HIS A 244 -18.91 -11.95 -6.67
N TYR A 245 -18.52 -11.53 -5.47
CA TYR A 245 -19.40 -11.51 -4.30
C TYR A 245 -20.67 -10.69 -4.53
N LYS A 246 -20.52 -9.49 -5.12
CA LYS A 246 -21.65 -8.62 -5.43
C LYS A 246 -22.48 -9.14 -6.61
N ALA A 247 -21.83 -9.53 -7.70
CA ALA A 247 -22.52 -9.92 -8.94
C ALA A 247 -23.41 -11.15 -8.75
N LEU A 248 -23.04 -12.05 -7.85
CA LEU A 248 -23.83 -13.23 -7.50
C LEU A 248 -24.69 -13.07 -6.24
N GLY A 249 -24.61 -11.90 -5.57
CA GLY A 249 -25.35 -11.66 -4.32
C GLY A 249 -24.95 -12.59 -3.17
N ILE A 250 -23.70 -13.05 -3.14
CA ILE A 250 -23.18 -13.97 -2.10
C ILE A 250 -23.02 -13.24 -0.76
N ILE A 251 -22.57 -11.99 -0.83
CA ILE A 251 -22.23 -11.17 0.34
C ILE A 251 -22.95 -9.82 0.21
N PRO A 252 -23.59 -9.32 1.29
CA PRO A 252 -24.12 -7.96 1.32
C PRO A 252 -23.05 -6.90 1.06
N ASP A 253 -23.40 -5.81 0.38
CA ASP A 253 -22.45 -4.75 -0.02
C ASP A 253 -21.63 -4.19 1.14
N ALA A 254 -22.26 -4.01 2.31
CA ALA A 254 -21.61 -3.47 3.51
C ALA A 254 -20.61 -4.47 4.14
N GLU A 255 -20.72 -5.76 3.87
CA GLU A 255 -19.84 -6.80 4.42
C GLU A 255 -18.64 -7.08 3.52
N ILE A 256 -18.70 -6.76 2.21
CA ILE A 256 -17.58 -6.99 1.29
C ILE A 256 -16.28 -6.29 1.76
N PRO A 257 -16.29 -5.03 2.25
CA PRO A 257 -15.10 -4.41 2.80
C PRO A 257 -14.61 -5.03 4.11
N VAL A 258 -15.49 -5.69 4.89
CA VAL A 258 -15.11 -6.43 6.09
C VAL A 258 -14.20 -7.61 5.70
N PHE A 259 -14.51 -8.31 4.61
CA PHE A 259 -13.68 -9.41 4.12
C PHE A 259 -12.28 -8.90 3.73
N TYR A 260 -12.21 -7.72 3.11
CA TYR A 260 -10.92 -7.09 2.83
C TYR A 260 -10.16 -6.74 4.12
N ALA A 261 -10.84 -6.15 5.11
CA ALA A 261 -10.23 -5.82 6.39
C ALA A 261 -9.72 -7.07 7.14
N ILE A 262 -10.46 -8.18 7.09
CA ILE A 262 -10.04 -9.48 7.63
C ILE A 262 -8.77 -9.94 6.93
N ALA A 263 -8.75 -9.94 5.59
CA ALA A 263 -7.58 -10.33 4.82
C ALA A 263 -6.34 -9.49 5.16
N MET A 264 -6.49 -8.17 5.33
CA MET A 264 -5.39 -7.29 5.75
C MET A 264 -4.92 -7.61 7.19
N GLY A 265 -5.86 -7.87 8.10
CA GLY A 265 -5.51 -8.28 9.47
C GLY A 265 -4.79 -9.64 9.52
N VAL A 266 -5.24 -10.60 8.71
CA VAL A 266 -4.59 -11.91 8.56
C VAL A 266 -3.21 -11.73 7.95
N ASP A 267 -3.05 -10.90 6.92
CA ASP A 267 -1.74 -10.58 6.31
C ASP A 267 -0.76 -10.01 7.33
N ALA A 268 -1.19 -9.03 8.15
CA ALA A 268 -0.36 -8.46 9.20
C ALA A 268 0.15 -9.51 10.20
N VAL A 269 -0.73 -10.42 10.64
CA VAL A 269 -0.35 -11.52 11.55
C VAL A 269 0.54 -12.54 10.85
N ALA A 270 0.20 -12.93 9.62
CA ALA A 270 0.95 -13.88 8.82
C ALA A 270 2.36 -13.37 8.52
N ALA A 271 2.53 -12.08 8.21
CA ALA A 271 3.83 -11.45 7.99
C ALA A 271 4.77 -11.60 9.19
N LEU A 272 4.25 -11.47 10.42
CA LEU A 272 5.04 -11.67 11.65
C LEU A 272 5.45 -13.14 11.88
N ILE A 273 4.61 -14.09 11.48
CA ILE A 273 4.88 -15.52 11.62
C ILE A 273 5.86 -15.97 10.55
N ILE A 274 5.58 -15.63 9.29
CA ILE A 274 6.39 -15.96 8.11
C ILE A 274 7.76 -15.28 8.21
N GLY A 275 7.83 -14.03 8.68
CA GLY A 275 9.09 -13.32 8.91
C GLY A 275 9.99 -14.06 9.89
N ARG A 276 9.47 -14.46 11.07
CA ARG A 276 10.23 -15.26 12.04
C ARG A 276 10.63 -16.63 11.50
N ALA A 277 9.75 -17.27 10.72
CA ALA A 277 10.07 -18.54 10.08
C ALA A 277 11.19 -18.35 9.04
N TYR A 278 11.17 -17.25 8.28
CA TYR A 278 12.20 -16.91 7.30
C TYR A 278 13.55 -16.66 7.99
N ASP A 279 13.59 -15.97 9.13
CA ASP A 279 14.81 -15.78 9.91
C ASP A 279 15.45 -17.11 10.35
N ARG A 280 14.62 -18.13 10.63
CA ARG A 280 15.07 -19.44 11.10
C ARG A 280 15.40 -20.43 9.98
N TYR A 281 14.62 -20.44 8.90
CA TYR A 281 14.67 -21.47 7.85
C TYR A 281 15.10 -20.92 6.47
N GLY A 282 15.32 -19.61 6.37
CA GLY A 282 15.73 -18.91 5.16
C GLY A 282 14.69 -18.96 4.04
N THR A 283 15.17 -18.92 2.81
CA THR A 283 14.34 -18.87 1.58
C THR A 283 13.46 -20.10 1.37
N ARG A 284 13.67 -21.20 2.10
CA ARG A 284 12.84 -22.41 2.00
C ARG A 284 11.38 -22.15 2.39
N VAL A 285 11.13 -21.19 3.28
CA VAL A 285 9.77 -20.80 3.70
C VAL A 285 8.94 -20.31 2.51
N LEU A 286 9.58 -19.71 1.50
CA LEU A 286 8.89 -19.15 0.33
C LEU A 286 8.19 -20.22 -0.52
N PHE A 287 8.63 -21.49 -0.47
CA PHE A 287 7.95 -22.58 -1.19
C PHE A 287 6.52 -22.86 -0.67
N LEU A 288 6.17 -22.38 0.54
CA LEU A 288 4.80 -22.49 1.05
C LEU A 288 3.84 -21.51 0.36
N VAL A 289 4.34 -20.38 -0.16
CA VAL A 289 3.51 -19.32 -0.75
C VAL A 289 2.64 -19.83 -1.90
N PRO A 290 3.16 -20.50 -2.96
CA PRO A 290 2.31 -21.00 -4.04
C PRO A 290 1.35 -22.09 -3.57
N VAL A 291 1.74 -22.92 -2.58
CA VAL A 291 0.87 -23.99 -2.05
C VAL A 291 -0.36 -23.39 -1.36
N ILE A 292 -0.15 -22.40 -0.50
CA ILE A 292 -1.24 -21.67 0.17
C ILE A 292 -2.03 -20.87 -0.87
N GLY A 293 -1.34 -20.21 -1.79
CA GLY A 293 -1.94 -19.38 -2.83
C GLY A 293 -2.90 -20.14 -3.75
N ILE A 294 -2.66 -21.42 -4.04
CA ILE A 294 -3.57 -22.27 -4.85
C ILE A 294 -4.90 -22.54 -4.12
N LEU A 295 -4.90 -22.61 -2.78
CA LEU A 295 -6.09 -22.91 -2.00
C LEU A 295 -7.06 -21.72 -1.93
N ILE A 296 -6.54 -20.49 -1.94
CA ILE A 296 -7.34 -19.26 -1.84
C ILE A 296 -8.39 -19.17 -2.95
N PRO A 297 -8.08 -19.27 -4.26
CA PRO A 297 -9.08 -19.29 -5.33
C PRO A 297 -10.22 -20.28 -5.13
N LEU A 298 -9.89 -21.51 -4.67
CA LEU A 298 -10.84 -22.60 -4.55
C LEU A 298 -11.89 -22.33 -3.46
N VAL A 299 -11.49 -21.60 -2.42
CA VAL A 299 -12.32 -21.31 -1.26
C VAL A 299 -13.00 -19.94 -1.40
N ALA A 300 -12.25 -18.93 -1.85
CA ALA A 300 -12.71 -17.55 -1.97
C ALA A 300 -13.77 -17.36 -3.07
N PHE A 301 -13.67 -18.03 -4.22
CA PHE A 301 -14.72 -17.97 -5.27
C PHE A 301 -15.92 -18.88 -5.01
N SER A 302 -16.08 -19.38 -3.78
CA SER A 302 -17.23 -20.22 -3.43
C SER A 302 -18.52 -19.39 -3.42
N PRO A 303 -19.64 -19.94 -3.94
CA PRO A 303 -20.93 -19.27 -3.90
C PRO A 303 -21.55 -19.24 -2.49
N ALA A 304 -20.90 -19.86 -1.49
CA ALA A 304 -21.41 -19.96 -0.13
C ALA A 304 -20.60 -19.08 0.82
N TYR A 305 -21.32 -18.25 1.58
CA TYR A 305 -20.77 -17.26 2.50
C TYR A 305 -19.66 -17.79 3.44
N PRO A 306 -19.80 -18.94 4.13
CA PRO A 306 -18.77 -19.40 5.06
C PRO A 306 -17.44 -19.75 4.38
N PHE A 307 -17.50 -20.23 3.14
CA PHE A 307 -16.30 -20.55 2.38
C PHE A 307 -15.67 -19.27 1.82
N ALA A 308 -16.46 -18.34 1.30
CA ALA A 308 -15.95 -17.03 0.90
C ALA A 308 -15.23 -16.34 2.07
N LEU A 309 -15.78 -16.44 3.30
CA LEU A 309 -15.18 -15.88 4.51
C LEU A 309 -13.88 -16.58 4.89
N ALA A 310 -13.83 -17.92 4.78
CA ALA A 310 -12.60 -18.67 5.03
C ALA A 310 -11.50 -18.41 3.99
N GLY A 311 -11.87 -17.91 2.81
CA GLY A 311 -10.92 -17.51 1.77
C GLY A 311 -10.34 -16.11 1.94
N ALA A 312 -10.97 -15.27 2.77
CA ALA A 312 -10.49 -13.94 3.17
C ALA A 312 -9.51 -14.07 4.35
#